data_AF-A0A4Q2XH89-F1
#
_entry.id   AF-A0A4Q2XH89-F1
#
_cell.length_a   1.000
_cell.length_b   1.000
_cell.length_c   1.000
_cell.angle_alpha   90.00
_cell.angle_beta   90.00
_cell.angle_gamma   90.00
#
_symmetry.space_group_name_H-M   'P 1'
#
loop_
_entity.id
_entity.type
_entity.pdbx_description
1 polymer ?
#
loop_
_entity_poly.entity_id
_entity_poly.type
_entity_poly.pdbx_seq_one_letter_code
_entity_poly.pdbx_strand_id
1 'polypeptide(L)'
;MHSPDNIQYALEMTKVLREPDRRIETFGETRFEFQLISELMDRNNEVRVRTGEVEAMRPRIFRPDGYRGIELEGFNDDARARLDAVVRKFREQGKDLAFLQYGFQFKRGHVQEEIIHDSMDAVRERVMEDIRRTGNPALAVIEGVDDAWEISILKFSFEMILRSQEINAFDFKRRGLL
;
A
#
# COMPACT_ATOMS: atom_id res chain seq x y z
N MET A 1 -16.46 11.51 -4.40
CA MET A 1 -15.85 12.23 -3.27
C MET A 1 -16.08 11.43 -2.00
N HIS A 2 -15.07 10.72 -1.49
CA HIS A 2 -15.21 9.94 -0.26
C HIS A 2 -15.21 10.91 0.93
N SER A 3 -16.15 10.73 1.86
CA SER A 3 -16.15 11.52 3.09
C SER A 3 -14.90 11.19 3.94
N PRO A 4 -14.50 12.07 4.86
CA PRO A 4 -13.47 11.74 5.86
C PRO A 4 -13.75 10.43 6.61
N ASP A 5 -15.03 10.10 6.83
CA ASP A 5 -15.48 8.87 7.48
C ASP A 5 -15.19 7.64 6.62
N ASN A 6 -15.38 7.72 5.30
CA ASN A 6 -15.04 6.63 4.37
C ASN A 6 -13.53 6.37 4.33
N ILE A 7 -12.71 7.40 4.51
CA ILE A 7 -11.24 7.25 4.60
C ILE A 7 -10.85 6.57 5.91
N GLN A 8 -11.41 7.01 7.04
CA GLN A 8 -11.16 6.38 8.33
C GLN A 8 -11.57 4.90 8.31
N TYR A 9 -12.77 4.64 7.81
CA TYR A 9 -13.29 3.29 7.66
C TYR A 9 -12.36 2.43 6.80
N ALA A 10 -11.93 2.93 5.64
CA ALA A 10 -10.99 2.20 4.78
C ALA A 10 -9.66 1.91 5.49
N LEU A 11 -9.11 2.87 6.23
CA LEU A 11 -7.86 2.68 6.99
C LEU A 11 -7.99 1.59 8.05
N GLU A 12 -9.12 1.56 8.77
CA GLU A 12 -9.39 0.58 9.85
C GLU A 12 -9.72 -0.81 9.29
N MET A 13 -10.46 -0.86 8.19
CA MET A 13 -10.90 -2.11 7.58
C MET A 13 -9.84 -2.75 6.67
N THR A 14 -8.80 -1.99 6.29
CA THR A 14 -7.69 -2.53 5.50
C THR A 14 -6.89 -3.54 6.34
N LYS A 15 -6.89 -4.80 5.89
CA LYS A 15 -6.12 -5.87 6.50
C LYS A 15 -5.09 -6.41 5.52
N VAL A 16 -3.87 -6.60 6.01
CA VAL A 16 -2.81 -7.24 5.23
C VAL A 16 -2.87 -8.73 5.51
N LEU A 17 -3.21 -9.53 4.50
CA LEU A 17 -3.29 -10.98 4.61
C LEU A 17 -1.93 -11.63 4.38
N ARG A 18 -1.11 -11.02 3.50
CA ARG A 18 0.27 -11.43 3.25
C ARG A 18 1.12 -10.24 2.82
N GLU A 19 2.33 -10.20 3.36
CA GLU A 19 3.37 -9.25 2.96
C GLU A 19 4.33 -9.87 1.94
N PRO A 20 4.96 -9.08 1.06
CA PRO A 20 6.05 -9.54 0.22
C PRO A 20 7.22 -10.07 1.07
N ASP A 21 7.80 -11.20 0.67
CA ASP A 21 8.95 -11.82 1.33
C ASP A 21 10.25 -11.04 1.05
N ARG A 22 10.32 -10.34 -0.10
CA ARG A 22 11.52 -9.59 -0.48
C ARG A 22 11.67 -8.39 0.45
N ARG A 23 12.79 -8.36 1.19
CA ARG A 23 13.18 -7.21 2.03
C ARG A 23 13.19 -5.96 1.18
N ILE A 24 12.41 -4.97 1.61
CA ILE A 24 12.42 -3.63 1.06
C ILE A 24 13.85 -3.11 1.16
N GLU A 25 14.47 -2.83 0.01
CA GLU A 25 15.73 -2.10 -0.03
C GLU A 25 15.43 -0.66 0.38
N THR A 26 15.64 -0.35 1.66
CA THR A 26 15.33 0.90 2.37
C THR A 26 15.91 2.16 1.76
N PHE A 27 16.87 2.00 0.85
CA PHE A 27 17.56 3.09 0.16
C PHE A 27 17.41 2.97 -1.37
N GLY A 28 16.52 2.10 -1.87
CA GLY A 28 16.28 1.83 -3.28
C GLY A 28 14.82 1.99 -3.71
N GLU A 29 14.50 1.44 -4.88
CA GLU A 29 13.15 1.33 -5.45
C GLU A 29 12.39 0.21 -4.75
N THR A 30 11.32 0.55 -4.01
CA THR A 30 10.40 -0.45 -3.44
C THR A 30 9.36 -0.77 -4.48
N ARG A 31 9.38 -1.97 -5.06
CA ARG A 31 8.32 -2.45 -5.96
C ARG A 31 7.68 -3.70 -5.41
N PHE A 32 6.35 -3.72 -5.40
CA PHE A 32 5.58 -4.90 -5.05
C PHE A 32 4.37 -5.03 -5.97
N GLU A 33 3.98 -6.27 -6.19
CA GLU A 33 2.70 -6.60 -6.81
C GLU A 33 1.65 -6.69 -5.70
N PHE A 34 0.41 -6.33 -6.00
CA PHE A 34 -0.69 -6.47 -5.06
C PHE A 34 -1.84 -7.27 -5.66
N GLN A 35 -2.48 -8.05 -4.82
CA GLN A 35 -3.83 -8.55 -5.01
C GLN A 35 -4.70 -7.98 -3.89
N LEU A 36 -5.61 -7.08 -4.25
CA LEU A 36 -6.57 -6.50 -3.33
C LEU A 36 -7.92 -7.17 -3.50
N ILE A 37 -8.46 -7.68 -2.40
CA ILE A 37 -9.75 -8.38 -2.36
C ILE A 37 -10.74 -7.49 -1.60
N SER A 38 -11.92 -7.27 -2.18
CA SER A 38 -12.97 -6.46 -1.55
C SER A 38 -14.36 -6.99 -1.91
N GLU A 39 -15.27 -7.04 -0.94
CA GLU A 39 -16.69 -7.32 -1.21
C GLU A 39 -17.34 -6.12 -1.90
N LEU A 40 -18.22 -6.38 -2.86
CA LEU A 40 -19.06 -5.35 -3.45
C LEU A 40 -20.19 -5.00 -2.48
N MET A 41 -20.30 -3.73 -2.10
CA MET A 41 -21.27 -3.29 -1.08
C MET A 41 -22.73 -3.44 -1.53
N ASP A 42 -22.98 -3.43 -2.83
CA ASP A 42 -24.31 -3.53 -3.44
C ASP A 42 -24.69 -4.97 -3.85
N ARG A 43 -23.76 -5.93 -3.76
CA ARG A 43 -23.96 -7.29 -4.26
C ARG A 43 -23.40 -8.34 -3.30
N ASN A 44 -24.30 -9.16 -2.78
CA ASN A 44 -23.93 -10.27 -1.92
C ASN A 44 -23.21 -11.35 -2.74
N ASN A 45 -22.19 -11.97 -2.15
CA ASN A 45 -21.40 -13.04 -2.75
C ASN A 45 -20.74 -12.62 -4.08
N GLU A 46 -20.39 -11.34 -4.22
CA GLU A 46 -19.53 -10.86 -5.28
C GLU A 46 -18.31 -10.19 -4.67
N VAL A 47 -17.15 -10.72 -5.02
CA VAL A 47 -15.86 -10.24 -4.55
C VAL A 47 -15.11 -9.71 -5.75
N ARG A 48 -14.66 -8.46 -5.66
CA ARG A 48 -13.75 -7.89 -6.65
C ARG A 48 -12.32 -8.14 -6.23
N VAL A 49 -11.56 -8.73 -7.13
CA VAL A 49 -10.10 -8.89 -7.02
C VAL A 49 -9.45 -7.89 -7.95
N ARG A 50 -8.61 -7.02 -7.39
CA ARG A 50 -7.80 -6.07 -8.14
C ARG A 50 -6.35 -6.48 -8.09
N THR A 51 -5.74 -6.64 -9.26
CA THR A 51 -4.32 -6.97 -9.37
C THR A 51 -3.57 -5.85 -10.03
N GLY A 52 -2.43 -5.49 -9.47
CA GLY A 52 -1.59 -4.46 -10.04
C GLY A 52 -0.23 -4.40 -9.37
N GLU A 53 0.50 -3.34 -9.65
CA GLU A 53 1.80 -3.09 -9.05
C GLU A 53 1.91 -1.67 -8.55
N VAL A 54 2.70 -1.51 -7.51
CA VAL A 54 3.10 -0.22 -6.98
C VAL A 54 4.61 -0.17 -6.90
N GLU A 55 5.13 0.95 -7.37
CA GLU A 55 6.52 1.33 -7.18
C GLU A 55 6.56 2.57 -6.30
N ALA A 56 7.31 2.49 -5.21
CA ALA A 56 7.61 3.58 -4.31
C ALA A 56 9.14 3.80 -4.33
N MET A 57 9.56 4.92 -4.88
CA MET A 57 10.98 5.25 -5.01
C MET A 57 11.30 6.62 -4.43
N ARG A 58 12.50 6.74 -3.87
CA ARG A 58 13.08 8.05 -3.56
C ARG A 58 13.57 8.69 -4.87
N PRO A 59 13.25 9.97 -5.15
CA PRO A 59 13.68 10.64 -6.38
C PRO A 59 15.21 10.69 -6.44
N ARG A 60 15.76 10.30 -7.59
CA ARG A 60 17.22 10.32 -7.85
C ARG A 60 17.80 11.72 -7.96
N ILE A 61 16.95 12.74 -8.15
CA ILE A 61 17.33 14.15 -8.24
C ILE A 61 16.67 14.89 -7.08
N PHE A 62 17.48 15.48 -6.20
CA PHE A 62 17.00 16.39 -5.18
C PHE A 62 16.41 17.63 -5.85
N ARG A 63 15.08 17.77 -5.82
CA ARG A 63 14.43 19.03 -6.23
C ARG A 63 14.67 20.10 -5.16
N PRO A 64 14.76 21.39 -5.54
CA PRO A 64 14.88 22.50 -4.59
C PRO A 64 13.79 22.44 -3.50
N ASP A 65 14.09 22.95 -2.31
CA ASP A 65 13.28 22.74 -1.09
C ASP A 65 11.76 23.01 -1.23
N GLY A 66 11.35 23.87 -2.16
CA GLY A 66 9.95 24.17 -2.46
C GLY A 66 9.16 23.10 -3.25
N TYR A 67 9.82 22.04 -3.73
CA TYR A 67 9.22 20.94 -4.50
C TYR A 67 9.28 19.59 -3.77
N ARG A 68 9.54 19.60 -2.46
CA ARG A 68 9.54 18.38 -1.64
C ARG A 68 8.11 17.95 -1.37
N GLY A 69 7.71 16.82 -1.95
CA GLY A 69 6.37 16.26 -1.78
C GLY A 69 6.28 14.83 -2.29
N ILE A 70 5.11 14.24 -2.07
CA ILE A 70 4.77 12.91 -2.61
C ILE A 70 4.15 13.11 -3.99
N GLU A 71 4.74 12.47 -5.00
CA GLU A 71 4.22 12.42 -6.36
C GLU A 71 3.40 11.13 -6.53
N LEU A 72 2.19 11.25 -7.07
CA LEU A 72 1.29 10.13 -7.35
C LEU A 72 1.11 10.01 -8.86
N GLU A 73 1.72 9.00 -9.47
CA GLU A 73 1.61 8.70 -10.90
C GLU A 73 0.67 7.51 -11.10
N GLY A 74 -0.28 7.62 -12.03
CA GLY A 74 -1.23 6.55 -12.34
C GLY A 74 -2.37 6.39 -11.33
N PHE A 75 -2.41 7.18 -10.26
CA PHE A 75 -3.55 7.29 -9.34
C PHE A 75 -4.58 8.31 -9.84
N ASN A 76 -5.82 8.19 -9.36
CA ASN A 76 -6.91 9.09 -9.74
C ASN A 76 -6.73 10.52 -9.18
N ASP A 77 -7.43 11.52 -9.73
CA ASP A 77 -7.32 12.93 -9.31
C ASP A 77 -7.57 13.16 -7.80
N ASP A 78 -8.47 12.37 -7.21
CA ASP A 78 -8.79 12.39 -5.77
C ASP A 78 -7.69 11.79 -4.88
N ALA A 79 -6.67 11.15 -5.46
CA ALA A 79 -5.66 10.41 -4.72
C ALA A 79 -4.79 11.31 -3.84
N ARG A 80 -4.60 12.57 -4.22
CA ARG A 80 -3.89 13.55 -3.37
C ARG A 80 -4.62 13.78 -2.05
N ALA A 81 -5.95 13.95 -2.10
CA ALA A 81 -6.76 14.12 -0.89
C ALA A 81 -6.77 12.86 -0.02
N ARG A 82 -6.83 11.67 -0.65
CA ARG A 82 -6.72 10.37 0.05
C ARG A 82 -5.36 10.25 0.76
N LEU A 83 -4.29 10.57 0.06
CA LEU A 83 -2.92 10.56 0.60
C LEU A 83 -2.78 11.52 1.78
N ASP A 84 -3.24 12.77 1.65
CA ASP A 84 -3.16 13.75 2.73
C ASP A 84 -3.92 13.30 3.98
N ALA A 85 -5.06 12.60 3.80
CA ALA A 85 -5.81 12.00 4.90
C ALA A 85 -5.06 10.82 5.55
N VAL A 86 -4.44 9.93 4.78
CA VAL A 86 -3.56 8.84 5.30
C VAL A 86 -2.41 9.45 6.10
N VAL A 87 -1.71 10.43 5.54
CA VAL A 87 -0.59 11.13 6.20
C VAL A 87 -1.04 11.75 7.51
N ARG A 88 -2.17 12.47 7.52
CA ARG A 88 -2.72 13.09 8.73
C ARG A 88 -2.97 12.04 9.82
N LYS A 89 -3.55 10.89 9.45
CA LYS A 89 -3.89 9.83 10.39
C LYS A 89 -2.67 9.16 11.01
N PHE A 90 -1.63 8.89 10.22
CA PHE A 90 -0.39 8.34 10.74
C PHE A 90 0.31 9.33 11.70
N ARG A 91 0.24 10.64 11.43
CA ARG A 91 0.75 11.66 12.37
C ARG A 91 -0.06 11.70 13.67
N GLU A 92 -1.39 11.61 13.59
CA GLU A 92 -2.26 11.51 14.78
C GLU A 92 -1.91 10.29 15.65
N GLN A 93 -1.48 9.19 15.04
CA GLN A 93 -0.99 7.98 15.72
C GLN A 93 0.46 8.09 16.23
N GLY A 94 1.11 9.25 16.09
CA GLY A 94 2.48 9.48 16.53
C GLY A 94 3.56 8.80 15.68
N LYS A 95 3.24 8.36 14.46
CA LYS A 95 4.22 7.78 13.55
C LYS A 95 5.15 8.86 12.99
N ASP A 96 6.45 8.61 13.01
CA ASP A 96 7.43 9.49 12.39
C ASP A 96 7.38 9.33 10.86
N LEU A 97 6.84 10.35 10.20
CA LEU A 97 6.75 10.42 8.73
C LEU A 97 7.87 11.28 8.13
N ALA A 98 9.02 11.42 8.81
CA ALA A 98 10.20 12.13 8.29
C ALA A 98 10.61 11.64 6.90
N PHE A 99 10.33 10.37 6.57
CA PHE A 99 10.60 9.83 5.24
C PHE A 99 9.90 10.63 4.13
N LEU A 100 8.74 11.25 4.38
CA LEU A 100 8.04 12.07 3.40
C LEU A 100 8.84 13.30 2.94
N GLN A 101 9.77 13.77 3.77
CA GLN A 101 10.64 14.91 3.42
C GLN A 101 11.65 14.57 2.32
N TYR A 102 11.90 13.28 2.08
CA TYR A 102 12.83 12.82 1.05
C TYR A 102 12.28 12.91 -0.37
N GLY A 103 10.99 13.23 -0.52
CA GLY A 103 10.26 13.08 -1.78
C GLY A 103 10.03 11.60 -2.05
N PHE A 104 8.79 11.20 -2.32
CA PHE A 104 8.51 9.82 -2.72
C PHE A 104 7.64 9.89 -3.95
N GLN A 105 7.99 9.12 -4.97
CA GLN A 105 7.12 8.90 -6.12
C GLN A 105 6.45 7.55 -5.94
N PHE A 106 5.13 7.57 -5.83
CA PHE A 106 4.31 6.38 -5.92
C PHE A 106 3.77 6.29 -7.33
N LYS A 107 4.18 5.25 -8.04
CA LYS A 107 3.68 4.94 -9.36
C LYS A 107 2.80 3.70 -9.26
N ARG A 108 1.56 3.84 -9.71
CA ARG A 108 0.64 2.73 -9.89
C ARG A 108 0.69 2.27 -11.34
N GLY A 109 0.95 0.97 -11.54
CA GLY A 109 0.85 0.34 -12.84
C GLY A 109 -0.59 0.18 -13.31
N HIS A 110 -0.78 -0.55 -14.40
CA HIS A 110 -2.12 -0.94 -14.85
C HIS A 110 -2.77 -1.84 -13.78
N VAL A 111 -4.05 -1.58 -13.49
CA VAL A 111 -4.84 -2.37 -12.54
C VAL A 111 -5.85 -3.17 -13.34
N GLN A 112 -5.81 -4.48 -13.16
CA GLN A 112 -6.80 -5.40 -13.68
C GLN A 112 -7.80 -5.71 -12.59
N GLU A 113 -9.07 -5.79 -12.97
CA GLU A 113 -10.17 -6.10 -12.06
C GLU A 113 -10.91 -7.34 -12.55
N GLU A 114 -11.20 -8.25 -11.61
CA GLU A 114 -12.01 -9.44 -11.84
C GLU A 114 -13.11 -9.49 -10.77
N ILE A 115 -14.33 -9.84 -11.16
CA ILE A 115 -15.44 -10.08 -10.23
C ILE A 115 -15.62 -11.59 -10.13
N ILE A 116 -15.51 -12.10 -8.91
CA ILE A 116 -15.70 -13.51 -8.58
C ILE A 116 -17.03 -13.64 -7.82
N HIS A 117 -17.92 -14.47 -8.34
CA HIS A 117 -19.21 -14.78 -7.73
C HIS A 117 -19.05 -15.89 -6.69
N ASP A 118 -18.54 -15.53 -5.51
CA ASP A 118 -18.30 -16.45 -4.41
C ASP A 118 -18.26 -15.67 -3.07
N SER A 119 -18.17 -16.36 -1.94
CA SER A 119 -17.99 -15.68 -0.64
C SER A 119 -16.57 -15.12 -0.50
N MET A 120 -16.43 -14.03 0.27
CA MET A 120 -15.12 -13.45 0.59
C MET A 120 -14.17 -14.48 1.21
N ASP A 121 -14.68 -15.36 2.08
CA ASP A 121 -13.86 -16.40 2.71
C ASP A 121 -13.32 -17.41 1.68
N ALA A 122 -14.17 -17.86 0.74
CA ALA A 122 -13.76 -18.79 -0.30
C ALA A 122 -12.75 -18.16 -1.28
N VAL A 123 -12.96 -16.88 -1.66
CA VAL A 123 -12.00 -16.15 -2.50
C VAL A 123 -10.69 -15.94 -1.77
N ARG A 124 -10.72 -15.58 -0.48
CA ARG A 124 -9.52 -15.41 0.35
C ARG A 124 -8.71 -16.70 0.40
N GLU A 125 -9.35 -17.83 0.65
CA GLU A 125 -8.68 -19.14 0.70
C GLU A 125 -8.03 -19.46 -0.64
N ARG A 126 -8.77 -19.33 -1.74
CA ARG A 126 -8.27 -19.58 -3.11
C ARG A 126 -7.06 -18.71 -3.44
N VAL A 127 -7.12 -17.42 -3.18
CA VAL A 127 -6.00 -16.48 -3.41
C VAL A 127 -4.78 -16.89 -2.61
N MET A 128 -4.95 -17.24 -1.33
CA MET A 128 -3.83 -17.64 -0.49
C MET A 128 -3.22 -18.98 -0.91
N GLU A 129 -4.03 -19.94 -1.38
CA GLU A 129 -3.55 -21.21 -1.95
C GLU A 129 -2.77 -21.00 -3.24
N ASP A 130 -3.27 -20.18 -4.15
CA ASP A 130 -2.60 -19.86 -5.42
C ASP A 130 -1.24 -19.22 -5.18
N ILE A 131 -1.11 -18.39 -4.14
CA ILE A 131 0.17 -17.77 -3.78
C ILE A 131 1.14 -18.78 -3.19
N ARG A 132 0.67 -19.69 -2.32
CA ARG A 132 1.51 -20.80 -1.82
C ARG A 132 2.02 -21.67 -2.97
N ARG A 133 1.21 -21.86 -4.03
CA ARG A 133 1.59 -22.64 -5.22
C ARG A 133 2.58 -21.90 -6.12
N THR A 134 2.37 -20.61 -6.36
CA THR A 134 3.24 -19.80 -7.24
C THR A 134 4.53 -19.36 -6.58
N GLY A 135 4.52 -19.17 -5.26
CA GLY A 135 5.69 -18.76 -4.47
C GLY A 135 6.18 -17.35 -4.78
N ASN A 136 5.33 -16.46 -5.34
CA ASN A 136 5.75 -15.11 -5.71
C ASN A 136 6.17 -14.29 -4.47
N PRO A 137 7.46 -13.94 -4.31
CA PRO A 137 7.95 -13.24 -3.13
C PRO A 137 7.67 -11.73 -3.17
N ALA A 138 7.24 -11.17 -4.31
CA ALA A 138 6.95 -9.76 -4.48
C ALA A 138 5.46 -9.41 -4.28
N LEU A 139 4.60 -10.41 -4.12
CA LEU A 139 3.15 -10.25 -4.07
C LEU A 139 2.63 -10.01 -2.65
N ALA A 140 1.96 -8.89 -2.46
CA ALA A 140 1.17 -8.57 -1.28
C ALA A 140 -0.30 -8.97 -1.49
N VAL A 141 -0.95 -9.46 -0.43
CA VAL A 141 -2.40 -9.70 -0.41
C VAL A 141 -3.04 -8.79 0.61
N ILE A 142 -4.00 -8.00 0.15
CA ILE A 142 -4.64 -6.96 0.94
C ILE A 142 -6.15 -7.18 0.85
N GLU A 143 -6.81 -7.14 2.00
CA GLU A 143 -8.27 -7.07 2.08
C GLU A 143 -8.65 -5.62 2.40
N GLY A 144 -9.62 -5.07 1.68
CA GLY A 144 -9.99 -3.67 1.81
C GLY A 144 -11.43 -3.37 1.42
N VAL A 145 -11.76 -2.09 1.44
CA VAL A 145 -13.07 -1.58 1.08
C VAL A 145 -13.08 -1.23 -0.40
N ASP A 146 -14.06 -1.75 -1.15
CA ASP A 146 -14.10 -1.64 -2.62
C ASP A 146 -14.03 -0.19 -3.11
N ASP A 147 -14.87 0.69 -2.56
CA ASP A 147 -14.92 2.11 -2.94
C ASP A 147 -13.63 2.86 -2.62
N ALA A 148 -12.86 2.40 -1.64
CA ALA A 148 -11.71 3.11 -1.10
C ALA A 148 -10.42 2.29 -1.23
N TRP A 149 -10.35 1.37 -2.19
CA TRP A 149 -9.24 0.42 -2.34
C TRP A 149 -7.86 1.10 -2.49
N GLU A 150 -7.79 2.27 -3.16
CA GLU A 150 -6.54 3.04 -3.29
C GLU A 150 -5.97 3.46 -1.93
N ILE A 151 -6.83 3.66 -0.92
CA ILE A 151 -6.42 3.98 0.46
C ILE A 151 -5.74 2.79 1.11
N SER A 152 -6.27 1.58 0.89
CA SER A 152 -5.66 0.34 1.37
C SER A 152 -4.24 0.15 0.82
N ILE A 153 -4.06 0.43 -0.47
CA ILE A 153 -2.74 0.35 -1.12
C ILE A 153 -1.77 1.40 -0.56
N LEU A 154 -2.21 2.65 -0.40
CA LEU A 154 -1.39 3.73 0.16
C LEU A 154 -1.00 3.44 1.61
N LYS A 155 -1.95 3.02 2.45
CA LYS A 155 -1.71 2.61 3.84
C LYS A 155 -0.66 1.52 3.90
N PHE A 156 -0.84 0.46 3.12
CA PHE A 156 0.08 -0.66 3.10
C PHE A 156 1.50 -0.23 2.68
N SER A 157 1.61 0.57 1.63
CA SER A 157 2.89 1.09 1.14
C SER A 157 3.61 1.92 2.22
N PHE A 158 2.87 2.74 2.97
CA PHE A 158 3.42 3.52 4.08
C PHE A 158 3.90 2.64 5.23
N GLU A 159 3.11 1.64 5.63
CA GLU A 159 3.49 0.69 6.69
C GLU A 159 4.72 -0.13 6.30
N MET A 160 4.85 -0.48 5.02
CA MET A 160 6.04 -1.12 4.47
C MET A 160 7.27 -0.21 4.60
N ILE A 161 7.18 1.04 4.14
CA ILE A 161 8.29 2.00 4.21
C ILE A 161 8.72 2.23 5.66
N LEU A 162 7.77 2.46 6.57
CA LEU A 162 8.05 2.69 7.99
C LEU A 162 8.78 1.52 8.64
N ARG A 163 8.31 0.29 8.45
CA ARG A 163 8.94 -0.92 9.00
C ARG A 163 10.33 -1.15 8.42
N SER A 164 10.51 -0.84 7.14
CA SER A 164 11.82 -0.94 6.51
C SER A 164 12.84 -0.02 7.21
N GLN A 165 12.47 1.22 7.57
CA GLN A 165 13.35 2.15 8.27
C GLN A 165 13.74 1.64 9.67
N GLU A 166 12.78 1.13 10.44
CA GLU A 166 13.01 0.59 11.79
C GLU A 166 13.99 -0.60 11.79
N ILE A 167 13.79 -1.55 10.87
CA ILE A 167 14.64 -2.74 10.75
C ILE A 167 16.07 -2.33 10.37
N ASN A 168 16.22 -1.34 9.49
CA ASN A 168 17.56 -0.92 9.06
C ASN A 168 18.27 -0.11 10.14
N ALA A 169 17.62 0.83 10.82
CA ALA A 169 18.21 1.54 11.95
C ALA A 169 18.75 0.54 13.01
N PHE A 170 18.01 -0.55 13.24
CA PHE A 170 18.43 -1.65 14.10
C PHE A 170 19.67 -2.40 13.53
N ASP A 171 19.67 -2.77 12.25
CA ASP A 171 20.78 -3.48 11.60
C ASP A 171 22.06 -2.62 11.52
N PHE A 172 21.95 -1.31 11.26
CA PHE A 172 23.07 -0.36 11.26
C PHE A 172 23.70 -0.22 12.65
N LYS A 173 22.85 -0.12 13.70
CA LYS A 173 23.32 -0.09 15.09
C LYS A 173 24.03 -1.39 15.49
N ARG A 174 23.51 -2.55 15.06
CA ARG A 174 24.15 -3.85 15.31
C ARG A 174 25.49 -4.00 14.58
N ARG A 175 25.66 -3.35 13.44
CA ARG A 175 26.90 -3.33 12.65
C ARG A 175 27.87 -2.22 13.07
N GLY A 176 27.54 -1.42 14.10
CA GLY A 176 28.39 -0.34 14.63
C GLY A 176 28.52 0.86 13.70
N LEU A 177 27.54 1.07 12.82
CA LEU A 177 27.53 2.14 11.82
C LEU A 177 26.67 3.36 12.23
N LEU A 178 26.17 3.36 13.48
CA LEU A 178 25.43 4.45 14.15
C LEU A 178 25.84 4.54 15.62
#